data_AF-A0A2E5HK35-F1
#
_entry.id   AF-A0A2E5HK35-F1
#
_cell.length_a   1.000
_cell.length_b   1.000
_cell.length_c   1.000
_cell.angle_alpha   90.00
_cell.angle_beta   90.00
_cell.angle_gamma   90.00
#
_symmetry.space_group_name_H-M   'P 1'
#
loop_
_entity.id
_entity.type
_entity.pdbx_description
1 polymer ?
#
loop_
_entity_poly.entity_id
_entity_poly.type
_entity_poly.pdbx_seq_one_letter_code
_entity_poly.pdbx_strand_id
1 'polypeptide(L)'
;MALLMTAALLLPLEAGAQGVPPLLSHQGRILNADDTPLRGAETLTFTLYDGPQSTVVLWREAQAIEFDNGFYTATLGRVEAIPENLFTGADFYLGVRVGDDEEMRPRLRVTSAPYAFRAGVAENATGDITPRTITVGEQTVIDEEGRWTGDPTGLQGPQGEPGPTGPQGDPGADADPADVSEALAMDGSFRDALIALLIANHADALRGEQGPQGDQGDPGDPGEQGIPGEDADPAEVAMALALDDTFRDALALLLATSYADALQGEPGPQGEPGPQGEAGDPGEPGPPGLPGEDADPAEVAMALALDGTFRDALALLLVTEYGDELQGPPGEPQTSVDGLSGGTISGDVTIDGSLTVTGAVSRYERNPLVVAGSLSDGCSTGNYGWIDFPTHFSDNPIFVTSIDESLNNSGASWARLQRLTPNRAGLRCDSNADALHWFAIEPGVHTIDGKSVVAGRSENIGNNSSVFFDFVFDSPPVVLVFIDETVNNNGGTYVRLINASNSGFQVYSNGTSDALHWIAMEPGDYSYGPYRWRAGSINPPGNCSNPCSFTFDPAFPVAPNVITTLYDTNNNGATYTRHYNVTPDLYQYYMNNAATEIIYYLALYEVR
;
A
#
# COMPACT_ATOMS: atom_id res chain seq x y z
N MET A 1 27.60 -17.69 -72.83
CA MET A 1 26.63 -17.01 -71.96
C MET A 1 26.91 -17.47 -70.54
N ALA A 2 27.61 -16.63 -69.76
CA ALA A 2 28.00 -16.95 -68.39
C ALA A 2 26.86 -16.56 -67.43
N LEU A 3 26.48 -17.49 -66.57
CA LEU A 3 25.44 -17.35 -65.56
C LEU A 3 26.06 -16.65 -64.34
N LEU A 4 25.70 -15.39 -64.07
CA LEU A 4 26.03 -14.72 -62.80
C LEU A 4 24.90 -14.99 -61.80
N MET A 5 25.21 -15.77 -60.75
CA MET A 5 24.42 -15.81 -59.52
C MET A 5 24.87 -14.65 -58.63
N THR A 6 23.96 -13.74 -58.31
CA THR A 6 24.15 -12.70 -57.29
C THR A 6 23.56 -13.20 -55.98
N ALA A 7 24.42 -13.42 -54.97
CA ALA A 7 24.00 -13.72 -53.60
C ALA A 7 23.50 -12.43 -52.92
N ALA A 8 22.28 -12.45 -52.40
CA ALA A 8 21.74 -11.38 -51.57
C ALA A 8 22.24 -11.58 -50.13
N LEU A 9 23.10 -10.67 -49.66
CA LEU A 9 23.57 -10.61 -48.28
C LEU A 9 22.43 -10.00 -47.43
N LEU A 10 21.74 -10.83 -46.64
CA LEU A 10 20.87 -10.34 -45.56
C LEU A 10 21.76 -9.93 -44.38
N LEU A 11 21.83 -8.64 -44.08
CA LEU A 11 22.36 -8.13 -42.82
C LEU A 11 21.26 -8.20 -41.75
N PRO A 12 21.54 -8.72 -40.54
CA PRO A 12 20.59 -8.63 -39.43
C PRO A 12 20.45 -7.16 -39.01
N LEU A 13 19.21 -6.68 -38.92
CA LEU A 13 18.90 -5.46 -38.19
C LEU A 13 19.04 -5.78 -36.70
N GLU A 14 20.12 -5.31 -36.09
CA GLU A 14 20.22 -5.22 -34.64
C GLU A 14 19.21 -4.18 -34.17
N ALA A 15 18.11 -4.65 -33.58
CA ALA A 15 17.20 -3.81 -32.83
C ALA A 15 17.92 -3.40 -31.54
N GLY A 16 18.68 -2.31 -31.59
CA GLY A 16 19.14 -1.64 -30.39
C GLY A 16 17.92 -1.23 -29.57
N ALA A 17 17.89 -1.60 -28.29
CA ALA A 17 16.89 -1.13 -27.35
C ALA A 17 16.97 0.40 -27.31
N GLN A 18 16.02 1.10 -27.94
CA GLN A 18 15.88 2.54 -27.72
C GLN A 18 15.38 2.72 -26.28
N GLY A 19 16.25 3.27 -25.42
CA GLY A 19 15.85 3.73 -24.10
C GLY A 19 14.65 4.67 -24.22
N VAL A 20 13.73 4.58 -23.25
CA VAL A 20 12.59 5.50 -23.16
C VAL A 20 13.12 6.93 -23.13
N PRO A 21 12.73 7.82 -24.08
CA PRO A 21 13.22 9.19 -24.09
C PRO A 21 12.90 9.89 -22.76
N PRO A 22 13.87 10.61 -22.15
CA PRO A 22 13.63 11.32 -20.90
C PRO A 22 12.72 12.54 -21.18
N LEU A 23 11.43 12.39 -20.90
CA LEU A 23 10.42 13.45 -21.02
C LEU A 23 10.18 14.10 -19.66
N LEU A 24 10.14 15.44 -19.57
CA LEU A 24 9.80 16.14 -18.32
C LEU A 24 8.46 16.85 -18.43
N SER A 25 7.53 16.56 -17.52
CA SER A 25 6.31 17.36 -17.41
C SER A 25 6.62 18.70 -16.74
N HIS A 26 6.10 19.77 -17.34
CA HIS A 26 6.15 21.12 -16.78
C HIS A 26 4.77 21.77 -16.90
N GLN A 27 4.38 22.54 -15.89
CA GLN A 27 3.10 23.24 -15.84
C GLN A 27 3.28 24.59 -15.18
N GLY A 28 2.45 25.55 -15.56
CA GLY A 28 2.52 26.90 -15.03
C GLY A 28 1.31 27.74 -15.39
N ARG A 29 1.27 28.94 -14.79
CA ARG A 29 0.27 29.95 -15.12
C ARG A 29 0.95 31.26 -15.46
N ILE A 30 0.61 31.86 -16.60
CA ILE A 30 1.19 33.11 -17.10
C ILE A 30 0.10 34.17 -17.19
N LEU A 31 0.43 35.36 -16.69
CA LEU A 31 -0.39 36.56 -16.77
C LEU A 31 0.31 37.60 -17.65
N ASN A 32 -0.48 38.44 -18.30
CA ASN A 32 -0.02 39.65 -18.97
C ASN A 32 0.41 40.71 -17.93
N ALA A 33 1.08 41.77 -18.39
CA ALA A 33 1.53 42.87 -17.54
C ALA A 33 0.39 43.66 -16.85
N ASP A 34 -0.85 43.48 -17.29
CA ASP A 34 -2.07 44.05 -16.69
C ASP A 34 -2.80 43.07 -15.75
N ASP A 35 -2.11 42.01 -15.30
CA ASP A 35 -2.62 40.92 -14.45
C ASP A 35 -3.77 40.11 -15.07
N THR A 36 -4.06 40.28 -16.36
CA THR A 36 -5.03 39.44 -17.06
C THR A 36 -4.38 38.11 -17.48
N PRO A 37 -5.10 36.98 -17.48
CA PRO A 37 -4.52 35.72 -17.91
C PRO A 37 -4.16 35.72 -19.40
N LEU A 38 -3.00 35.16 -19.74
CA LEU A 38 -2.65 34.90 -21.14
C LEU A 38 -3.63 33.87 -21.74
N ARG A 39 -4.01 34.04 -23.01
CA ARG A 39 -5.05 33.23 -23.68
C ARG A 39 -4.68 32.90 -25.12
N GLY A 40 -5.10 31.73 -25.57
CA GLY A 40 -4.90 31.25 -26.94
C GLY A 40 -3.51 30.64 -27.17
N ALA A 41 -3.20 30.36 -28.43
CA ALA A 41 -1.95 29.74 -28.82
C ALA A 41 -0.77 30.72 -28.76
N GLU A 42 0.24 30.42 -27.95
CA GLU A 42 1.50 31.17 -27.91
C GLU A 42 2.70 30.22 -27.97
N THR A 43 3.83 30.70 -28.49
CA THR A 43 5.05 29.91 -28.53
C THR A 43 5.81 30.06 -27.21
N LEU A 44 5.95 28.99 -26.45
CA LEU A 44 6.85 28.93 -25.30
C LEU A 44 8.20 28.36 -25.72
N THR A 45 9.28 29.10 -25.44
CA THR A 45 10.65 28.58 -25.49
C THR A 45 11.08 28.16 -24.09
N PHE A 46 11.42 26.88 -23.93
CA PHE A 46 11.96 26.31 -22.70
C PHE A 46 13.47 26.15 -22.84
N THR A 47 14.25 26.60 -21.86
CA THR A 47 15.70 26.47 -21.88
C THR A 47 16.22 25.99 -20.52
N LEU A 48 17.04 24.94 -20.50
CA LEU A 48 17.72 24.46 -19.31
C LEU A 48 19.13 25.06 -19.21
N TYR A 49 19.49 25.51 -18.01
CA TYR A 49 20.76 26.14 -17.66
C TYR A 49 21.42 25.43 -16.48
N ASP A 50 22.74 25.53 -16.36
CA ASP A 50 23.55 25.03 -15.23
C ASP A 50 23.56 25.98 -14.01
N GLY A 51 22.79 27.07 -14.06
CA GLY A 51 22.74 28.06 -12.98
C GLY A 51 21.58 29.04 -13.10
N PRO A 52 21.16 29.67 -11.99
CA PRO A 52 19.97 30.54 -11.95
C PRO A 52 20.15 31.82 -12.77
N GLN A 53 21.40 32.25 -12.96
CA GLN A 53 21.79 33.43 -13.76
C GLN A 53 22.79 33.05 -14.87
N SER A 54 23.01 31.76 -15.11
CA SER A 54 23.99 31.32 -16.09
C SER A 54 23.56 31.62 -17.51
N THR A 55 24.52 31.83 -18.40
CA THR A 55 24.27 31.94 -19.85
C THR A 55 24.54 30.63 -20.57
N VAL A 56 25.01 29.59 -19.88
CA VAL A 56 25.30 28.27 -20.47
C VAL A 56 23.99 27.53 -20.69
N VAL A 57 23.61 27.39 -21.96
CA VAL A 57 22.43 26.62 -22.39
C VAL A 57 22.81 25.16 -22.48
N LEU A 58 22.15 24.32 -21.70
CA LEU A 58 22.35 22.88 -21.71
C LEU A 58 21.37 22.18 -22.65
N TRP A 59 20.16 22.71 -22.76
CA TRP A 59 19.11 22.20 -23.64
C TRP A 59 18.08 23.29 -23.91
N ARG A 60 17.42 23.24 -25.07
CA ARG A 60 16.37 24.19 -25.44
C ARG A 60 15.40 23.54 -26.41
N GLU A 61 14.12 23.87 -26.27
CA GLU A 61 13.14 23.64 -27.33
C GLU A 61 12.06 24.74 -27.33
N ALA A 62 11.28 24.79 -28.40
CA ALA A 62 10.12 25.67 -28.51
C ALA A 62 8.87 24.86 -28.83
N GLN A 63 7.76 25.16 -28.14
CA GLN A 63 6.47 24.52 -28.31
C GLN A 63 5.38 25.57 -28.53
N ALA A 64 4.45 25.30 -29.44
CA ALA A 64 3.20 26.03 -29.50
C ALA A 64 2.25 25.48 -28.44
N ILE A 65 1.82 26.33 -27.52
CA ILE A 65 1.06 25.98 -26.33
C ILE A 65 -0.24 26.76 -26.32
N GLU A 66 -1.36 26.05 -26.17
CA GLU A 66 -2.67 26.67 -25.96
C GLU A 66 -2.83 27.01 -24.47
N PHE A 67 -3.10 28.29 -24.19
CA PHE A 67 -3.34 28.77 -22.83
C PHE A 67 -4.83 28.81 -22.52
N ASP A 68 -5.21 28.24 -21.38
CA ASP A 68 -6.56 28.31 -20.81
C ASP A 68 -6.51 29.03 -19.46
N ASN A 69 -7.10 30.23 -19.37
CA ASN A 69 -7.02 31.11 -18.19
C ASN A 69 -5.60 31.31 -17.64
N GLY A 70 -4.63 31.40 -18.56
CA GLY A 70 -3.21 31.55 -18.27
C GLY A 70 -2.51 30.24 -17.92
N PHE A 71 -3.24 29.15 -17.67
CA PHE A 71 -2.66 27.84 -17.36
C PHE A 71 -2.15 27.17 -18.62
N TYR A 72 -1.05 26.43 -18.46
CA TYR A 72 -0.51 25.56 -19.50
C TYR A 72 0.19 24.34 -18.92
N THR A 73 0.30 23.31 -19.74
CA THR A 73 1.09 22.11 -19.49
C THR A 73 1.96 21.84 -20.72
N ALA A 74 3.21 21.44 -20.51
CA ALA A 74 4.17 21.12 -21.55
C ALA A 74 4.93 19.83 -21.19
N THR A 75 5.16 18.98 -22.18
CA THR A 75 6.04 17.80 -22.04
C THR A 75 7.37 18.13 -22.71
N LEU A 76 8.37 18.43 -21.90
CA LEU A 76 9.70 18.80 -22.34
C LEU A 76 10.46 17.59 -22.86
N GLY A 77 11.25 17.77 -23.91
CA GLY A 77 12.00 16.68 -24.54
C GLY A 77 11.28 16.02 -25.71
N ARG A 78 10.03 16.45 -25.98
CA ARG A 78 9.19 15.94 -27.07
C ARG A 78 9.61 16.49 -28.43
N VAL A 79 10.05 17.74 -28.48
CA VAL A 79 10.46 18.41 -29.75
C VAL A 79 11.95 18.22 -29.96
N GLU A 80 12.75 18.54 -28.93
CA GLU A 80 14.19 18.28 -28.92
C GLU A 80 14.52 17.33 -27.77
N ALA A 81 15.04 16.14 -28.06
CA ALA A 81 15.34 15.14 -27.04
C ALA A 81 16.31 15.70 -25.98
N ILE A 82 15.99 15.48 -24.70
CA ILE A 82 16.88 15.88 -23.61
C ILE A 82 18.08 14.92 -23.57
N PRO A 83 19.33 15.41 -23.56
CA PRO A 83 20.51 14.55 -23.47
C PRO A 83 20.50 13.70 -22.18
N GLU A 84 20.73 12.39 -22.30
CA GLU A 84 20.70 11.45 -21.16
C GLU A 84 21.75 11.76 -20.08
N ASN A 85 22.87 12.36 -20.49
CA ASN A 85 23.93 12.80 -19.60
C ASN A 85 23.62 14.12 -18.91
N LEU A 86 22.50 14.77 -19.23
CA LEU A 86 22.13 16.03 -18.58
C LEU A 86 21.88 15.81 -17.09
N PHE A 87 21.24 14.71 -16.67
CA PHE A 87 20.81 14.51 -15.29
C PHE A 87 21.86 13.84 -14.35
N THR A 88 23.16 14.02 -14.59
CA THR A 88 24.25 13.33 -13.86
C THR A 88 24.66 13.96 -12.52
N GLY A 89 23.84 14.81 -11.89
CA GLY A 89 24.06 15.28 -10.51
C GLY A 89 24.38 16.77 -10.31
N ALA A 90 24.24 17.62 -11.34
CA ALA A 90 24.25 19.08 -11.17
C ALA A 90 22.82 19.63 -10.98
N ASP A 91 22.69 20.80 -10.34
CA ASP A 91 21.43 21.56 -10.29
C ASP A 91 21.12 22.17 -11.66
N PHE A 92 19.87 22.09 -12.11
CA PHE A 92 19.42 22.69 -13.38
C PHE A 92 18.34 23.74 -13.15
N TYR A 93 18.29 24.72 -14.05
CA TYR A 93 17.33 25.81 -13.99
C TYR A 93 16.60 25.95 -15.31
N LEU A 94 15.26 25.89 -15.26
CA LEU A 94 14.36 26.08 -16.38
C LEU A 94 14.03 27.57 -16.55
N GLY A 95 14.45 28.12 -17.69
CA GLY A 95 13.97 29.39 -18.22
C GLY A 95 12.77 29.16 -19.14
N VAL A 96 11.80 30.06 -19.03
CA VAL A 96 10.60 30.08 -19.88
C VAL A 96 10.51 31.45 -20.53
N ARG A 97 10.32 31.48 -21.85
CA ARG A 97 10.12 32.70 -22.64
C ARG A 97 8.87 32.56 -23.50
N VAL A 98 8.01 33.58 -23.50
CA VAL A 98 6.79 33.64 -24.32
C VAL A 98 7.10 34.47 -25.56
N GLY A 99 6.93 33.89 -26.75
CA GLY A 99 7.20 34.56 -28.02
C GLY A 99 8.57 35.24 -28.05
N ASP A 100 8.56 36.56 -28.29
CA ASP A 100 9.74 37.42 -28.38
C ASP A 100 10.04 38.21 -27.09
N ASP A 101 9.32 37.95 -26.00
CA ASP A 101 9.50 38.64 -24.72
C ASP A 101 10.86 38.34 -24.08
N GLU A 102 11.21 39.11 -23.04
CA GLU A 102 12.33 38.77 -22.19
C GLU A 102 12.05 37.44 -21.45
N GLU A 103 13.07 36.59 -21.30
CA GLU A 103 12.93 35.33 -20.56
C GLU A 103 12.57 35.60 -19.10
N MET A 104 11.56 34.90 -18.58
CA MET A 104 11.08 35.08 -17.23
C MET A 104 12.17 34.84 -16.18
N ARG A 105 12.08 35.60 -15.08
CA ARG A 105 13.00 35.54 -13.93
C ARG A 105 12.18 35.55 -12.62
N PRO A 106 12.64 34.85 -11.57
CA PRO A 106 13.79 33.93 -11.55
C PRO A 106 13.50 32.65 -12.33
N ARG A 107 14.54 31.95 -12.77
CA ARG A 107 14.40 30.63 -13.39
C ARG A 107 13.96 29.60 -12.36
N LEU A 108 13.16 28.63 -12.79
CA LEU A 108 12.69 27.56 -11.93
C LEU A 108 13.82 26.55 -11.72
N ARG A 109 14.23 26.31 -10.48
CA ARG A 109 15.15 25.20 -10.17
C ARG A 109 14.43 23.87 -10.38
N VAL A 110 14.99 23.02 -11.22
CA VAL A 110 14.45 21.68 -11.50
C VAL A 110 14.95 20.73 -10.41
N THR A 111 14.04 20.00 -9.76
CA THR A 111 14.30 19.12 -8.61
C THR A 111 13.96 17.67 -8.93
N SER A 112 14.50 16.73 -8.15
CA SER A 112 14.34 15.26 -8.03
C SER A 112 13.58 14.43 -9.09
N ALA A 113 12.43 14.86 -9.61
CA ALA A 113 11.63 14.08 -10.59
C ALA A 113 12.41 13.68 -11.87
N PRO A 114 13.30 14.50 -12.44
CA PRO A 114 14.17 14.10 -13.55
C PRO A 114 15.32 13.16 -13.15
N TYR A 115 15.69 13.09 -11.88
CA TYR A 115 16.77 12.22 -11.41
C TYR A 115 16.29 10.76 -11.30
N ALA A 116 14.96 10.53 -11.23
CA ALA A 116 14.34 9.20 -11.27
C ALA A 116 14.53 8.48 -12.61
N PHE A 117 14.89 9.18 -13.70
CA PHE A 117 15.32 8.54 -14.95
C PHE A 117 16.59 7.67 -14.78
N ARG A 118 17.32 7.82 -13.66
CA ARG A 118 18.43 6.95 -13.26
C ARG A 118 18.07 5.87 -12.24
N ALA A 119 16.78 5.65 -11.92
CA ALA A 119 16.37 4.58 -11.01
C ALA A 119 16.79 3.15 -11.46
N GLY A 120 17.36 3.01 -12.66
CA GLY A 120 18.04 1.79 -13.11
C GLY A 120 19.48 1.61 -12.60
N VAL A 121 20.07 2.53 -11.83
CA VAL A 121 21.43 2.41 -11.28
C VAL A 121 21.41 2.57 -9.77
N ALA A 122 21.37 1.45 -9.04
CA ALA A 122 21.66 1.46 -7.60
C ALA A 122 23.17 1.68 -7.40
N GLU A 123 23.53 2.66 -6.56
CA GLU A 123 24.93 2.89 -6.17
C GLU A 123 25.45 1.74 -5.28
N ASN A 124 24.54 1.15 -4.49
CA ASN A 124 24.77 -0.07 -3.73
C ASN A 124 23.45 -0.84 -3.54
N ALA A 125 23.50 -2.17 -3.50
CA ALA A 125 22.39 -3.02 -3.13
C ALA A 125 22.63 -3.58 -1.72
N THR A 126 21.65 -3.43 -0.82
CA THR A 126 21.73 -3.93 0.56
C THR A 126 20.64 -4.99 0.75
N GLY A 127 21.03 -6.21 1.10
CA GLY A 127 20.13 -7.36 1.22
C GLY A 127 20.17 -8.28 0.00
N ASP A 128 19.25 -9.24 -0.04
CA ASP A 128 19.17 -10.21 -1.13
C ASP A 128 18.80 -9.52 -2.46
N ILE A 129 19.46 -9.96 -3.52
CA ILE A 129 19.20 -9.50 -4.89
C ILE A 129 18.78 -10.70 -5.75
N THR A 130 17.81 -10.50 -6.64
CA THR A 130 17.32 -11.52 -7.59
C THR A 130 17.57 -11.10 -9.06
N PRO A 131 18.83 -10.85 -9.46
CA PRO A 131 19.15 -10.39 -10.79
C PRO A 131 18.98 -11.51 -11.83
N ARG A 132 18.58 -11.16 -13.05
CA ARG A 132 18.57 -12.10 -14.17
C ARG A 132 19.99 -12.48 -14.62
N THR A 133 20.95 -11.55 -14.53
CA THR A 133 22.37 -11.78 -14.82
C THR A 133 23.21 -10.84 -13.94
N ILE A 134 24.46 -11.19 -13.63
CA ILE A 134 25.42 -10.29 -13.00
C ILE A 134 26.59 -10.05 -13.96
N THR A 135 26.89 -8.79 -14.26
CA THR A 135 27.99 -8.37 -15.14
C THR A 135 28.85 -7.35 -14.41
N VAL A 136 30.17 -7.54 -14.43
CA VAL A 136 31.14 -6.59 -13.86
C VAL A 136 31.97 -6.04 -15.02
N GLY A 137 31.81 -4.75 -15.33
CA GLY A 137 32.36 -4.16 -16.54
C GLY A 137 31.67 -4.73 -17.79
N GLU A 138 32.45 -5.32 -18.71
CA GLU A 138 31.94 -5.98 -19.91
C GLU A 138 31.87 -7.52 -19.77
N GLN A 139 32.25 -8.08 -18.61
CA GLN A 139 32.30 -9.52 -18.39
C GLN A 139 31.11 -9.98 -17.55
N THR A 140 30.28 -10.84 -18.14
CA THR A 140 29.23 -11.55 -17.40
C THR A 140 29.91 -12.52 -16.42
N VAL A 141 29.58 -12.39 -15.14
CA VAL A 141 30.07 -13.26 -14.07
C VAL A 141 29.01 -14.26 -13.62
N ILE A 142 27.72 -13.95 -13.81
CA ILE A 142 26.60 -14.90 -13.66
C ILE A 142 25.65 -14.77 -14.86
N ASP A 143 25.40 -15.87 -15.56
CA ASP A 143 24.51 -15.93 -16.74
C ASP A 143 23.01 -16.01 -16.39
N GLU A 144 22.15 -16.05 -17.41
CA GLU A 144 20.68 -16.07 -17.24
C GLU A 144 20.16 -17.35 -16.58
N GLU A 145 20.96 -18.41 -16.56
CA GLU A 145 20.68 -19.69 -15.91
C GLU A 145 21.31 -19.79 -14.52
N GLY A 146 21.92 -18.71 -14.02
CA GLY A 146 22.52 -18.63 -12.68
C GLY A 146 23.90 -19.28 -12.57
N ARG A 147 24.57 -19.62 -13.68
CA ARG A 147 25.91 -20.23 -13.65
C ARG A 147 27.00 -19.18 -13.56
N TRP A 148 28.06 -19.49 -12.83
CA TRP A 148 29.27 -18.66 -12.82
C TRP A 148 30.00 -18.72 -14.16
N THR A 149 30.22 -17.57 -14.79
CA THR A 149 30.93 -17.43 -16.07
C THR A 149 32.19 -16.57 -15.98
N GLY A 150 32.55 -16.12 -14.78
CA GLY A 150 33.76 -15.32 -14.51
C GLY A 150 35.07 -16.13 -14.59
N ASP A 151 36.21 -15.43 -14.71
CA ASP A 151 37.55 -16.07 -14.71
C ASP A 151 37.84 -16.72 -13.34
N PRO A 152 38.12 -18.03 -13.27
CA PRO A 152 38.39 -18.71 -12.00
C PRO A 152 39.76 -18.37 -11.39
N THR A 153 40.62 -17.63 -12.09
CA THR A 153 41.95 -17.27 -11.59
C THR A 153 41.87 -16.30 -10.42
N GLY A 154 42.27 -16.77 -9.24
CA GLY A 154 42.20 -16.03 -7.97
C GLY A 154 41.55 -16.81 -6.82
N LEU A 155 40.81 -17.88 -7.13
CA LEU A 155 40.23 -18.78 -6.12
C LEU A 155 41.15 -19.93 -5.71
N GLN A 156 42.34 -20.04 -6.32
CA GLN A 156 43.28 -21.13 -6.08
C GLN A 156 44.50 -20.62 -5.30
N GLY A 157 44.60 -21.01 -4.03
CA GLY A 157 45.73 -20.68 -3.15
C GLY A 157 47.06 -21.32 -3.63
N PRO A 158 48.23 -20.78 -3.24
CA PRO A 158 49.52 -21.29 -3.68
C PRO A 158 49.77 -22.73 -3.20
N GLN A 159 50.34 -23.54 -4.08
CA GLN A 159 50.64 -24.96 -3.87
C GLN A 159 51.70 -25.18 -2.78
N GLY A 160 51.37 -26.00 -1.77
CA GLY A 160 52.28 -26.39 -0.68
C GLY A 160 53.36 -27.38 -1.11
N GLU A 161 54.48 -27.43 -0.38
CA GLU A 161 55.61 -28.34 -0.64
C GLU A 161 55.25 -29.83 -0.46
N PRO A 162 55.96 -30.76 -1.15
CA PRO A 162 55.62 -32.19 -1.11
C PRO A 162 55.74 -32.83 0.29
N GLY A 163 54.65 -33.44 0.76
CA GLY A 163 54.59 -34.15 2.04
C GLY A 163 55.08 -35.61 1.98
N PRO A 164 55.60 -36.18 3.08
CA PRO A 164 55.94 -37.61 3.19
C PRO A 164 54.68 -38.50 3.19
N THR A 165 54.87 -39.81 2.97
CA THR A 165 53.80 -40.83 2.91
C THR A 165 52.87 -40.77 4.14
N GLY A 166 51.57 -40.58 3.90
CA GLY A 166 50.56 -40.47 4.96
C GLY A 166 50.16 -41.82 5.58
N PRO A 167 49.75 -41.85 6.87
CA PRO A 167 49.14 -43.02 7.48
C PRO A 167 47.73 -43.29 6.92
N GLN A 168 47.25 -44.52 7.13
CA GLN A 168 45.87 -44.93 6.80
C GLN A 168 44.87 -43.98 7.48
N GLY A 169 43.90 -43.48 6.72
CA GLY A 169 42.86 -42.58 7.25
C GLY A 169 41.94 -43.28 8.23
N ASP A 170 41.54 -42.54 9.28
CA ASP A 170 40.55 -43.00 10.25
C ASP A 170 39.15 -43.08 9.61
N PRO A 171 38.27 -43.99 10.05
CA PRO A 171 36.86 -44.00 9.63
C PRO A 171 36.19 -42.64 9.85
N GLY A 172 35.23 -42.28 8.99
CA GLY A 172 34.40 -41.08 9.17
C GLY A 172 33.67 -41.11 10.51
N ALA A 173 33.53 -39.95 11.14
CA ALA A 173 32.77 -39.82 12.38
C ALA A 173 31.29 -39.63 12.06
N ASP A 174 30.43 -40.39 12.74
CA ASP A 174 28.97 -40.22 12.69
C ASP A 174 28.58 -38.79 13.11
N ALA A 175 27.45 -38.28 12.61
CA ALA A 175 26.88 -37.02 13.09
C ALA A 175 26.55 -37.13 14.58
N ASP A 176 26.90 -36.11 15.38
CA ASP A 176 26.55 -36.09 16.79
C ASP A 176 25.02 -36.01 16.92
N PRO A 177 24.35 -36.97 17.58
CA PRO A 177 22.91 -36.93 17.79
C PRO A 177 22.43 -35.63 18.47
N ALA A 178 23.27 -34.95 19.25
CA ALA A 178 22.95 -33.67 19.86
C ALA A 178 22.88 -32.52 18.83
N ASP A 179 23.76 -32.51 17.83
CA ASP A 179 23.78 -31.48 16.78
C ASP A 179 22.59 -31.64 15.83
N VAL A 180 22.23 -32.89 15.51
CA VAL A 180 21.04 -33.23 14.71
C VAL A 180 19.75 -32.87 15.47
N SER A 181 19.73 -33.11 16.79
CA SER A 181 18.62 -32.74 17.68
C SER A 181 18.37 -31.23 17.70
N GLU A 182 19.42 -30.42 17.80
CA GLU A 182 19.29 -28.95 17.85
C GLU A 182 18.80 -28.38 16.50
N ALA A 183 19.29 -28.93 15.38
CA ALA A 183 18.85 -28.52 14.06
C ALA A 183 17.37 -28.85 13.79
N LEU A 184 16.91 -30.06 14.13
CA LEU A 184 15.51 -30.47 13.97
C LEU A 184 14.57 -29.66 14.88
N ALA A 185 15.00 -29.32 16.10
CA ALA A 185 14.22 -28.47 16.99
C ALA A 185 14.01 -27.05 16.44
N MET A 186 14.87 -26.57 15.54
CA MET A 186 14.77 -25.25 14.91
C MET A 186 13.98 -25.23 13.58
N ASP A 187 13.62 -26.40 13.03
CA ASP A 187 12.94 -26.50 11.73
C ASP A 187 11.41 -26.32 11.84
N GLY A 188 10.86 -25.31 11.15
CA GLY A 188 9.44 -24.98 11.16
C GLY A 188 8.51 -26.08 10.65
N SER A 189 8.94 -26.84 9.64
CA SER A 189 8.12 -27.89 9.02
C SER A 189 8.06 -29.16 9.86
N PHE A 190 9.15 -29.48 10.56
CA PHE A 190 9.19 -30.54 11.55
C PHE A 190 8.30 -30.22 12.75
N ARG A 191 8.29 -28.95 13.20
CA ARG A 191 7.42 -28.46 14.29
C ARG A 191 5.93 -28.61 13.96
N ASP A 192 5.50 -28.19 12.77
CA ASP A 192 4.10 -28.31 12.34
C ASP A 192 3.64 -29.79 12.24
N ALA A 193 4.51 -30.69 11.79
CA ALA A 193 4.22 -32.12 11.70
C ALA A 193 4.07 -32.78 13.07
N LEU A 194 4.84 -32.36 14.08
CA LEU A 194 4.76 -32.86 15.44
C LEU A 194 3.42 -32.49 16.11
N ILE A 195 2.94 -31.25 15.89
CA ILE A 195 1.65 -30.78 16.41
C ILE A 195 0.50 -31.62 15.84
N ALA A 196 0.53 -31.90 14.53
CA ALA A 196 -0.47 -32.75 13.89
C ALA A 196 -0.48 -34.18 14.49
N LEU A 197 0.68 -34.71 14.86
CA LEU A 197 0.82 -36.03 15.48
C LEU A 197 0.24 -36.08 16.90
N LEU A 198 0.47 -35.04 17.71
CA LEU A 198 -0.04 -34.89 19.08
C LEU A 198 -1.58 -34.82 19.10
N ILE A 199 -2.16 -33.99 18.24
CA ILE A 199 -3.62 -33.84 18.11
C ILE A 199 -4.26 -35.15 17.65
N ALA A 200 -3.65 -35.87 16.71
CA ALA A 200 -4.23 -37.07 16.13
C ALA A 200 -4.28 -38.27 17.09
N ASN A 201 -3.30 -38.39 18.00
CA ASN A 201 -3.10 -39.62 18.77
C ASN A 201 -3.21 -39.45 20.29
N HIS A 202 -3.10 -38.23 20.84
CA HIS A 202 -3.01 -38.00 22.30
C HIS A 202 -3.92 -36.88 22.82
N ALA A 203 -4.97 -36.52 22.08
CA ALA A 203 -5.92 -35.47 22.47
C ALA A 203 -6.58 -35.66 23.86
N ASP A 204 -6.68 -36.90 24.35
CA ASP A 204 -7.25 -37.19 25.68
C ASP A 204 -6.26 -36.88 26.83
N ALA A 205 -4.95 -36.92 26.60
CA ALA A 205 -3.94 -36.55 27.59
C ALA A 205 -3.82 -35.02 27.78
N LEU A 206 -4.33 -34.24 26.81
CA LEU A 206 -4.43 -32.78 26.84
C LEU A 206 -5.71 -32.28 27.55
N ARG A 207 -6.57 -33.18 28.03
CA ARG A 207 -7.85 -32.84 28.67
C ARG A 207 -7.77 -33.18 30.17
N GLY A 208 -7.96 -32.18 31.04
CA GLY A 208 -7.89 -32.35 32.51
C GLY A 208 -8.91 -33.35 33.07
N GLU A 209 -8.66 -33.87 34.28
CA GLU A 209 -9.56 -34.84 34.92
C GLU A 209 -10.95 -34.24 35.18
N GLN A 210 -12.00 -34.96 34.78
CA GLN A 210 -13.38 -34.52 35.00
C GLN A 210 -13.70 -34.51 36.50
N GLY A 211 -14.13 -33.35 37.02
CA GLY A 211 -14.53 -33.19 38.43
C GLY A 211 -15.66 -34.14 38.84
N PRO A 212 -15.77 -34.49 40.14
CA PRO A 212 -16.80 -35.41 40.62
C PRO A 212 -18.21 -34.86 40.37
N GLN A 213 -19.08 -35.71 39.79
CA GLN A 213 -20.47 -35.40 39.52
C GLN A 213 -21.24 -35.12 40.83
N GLY A 214 -21.93 -33.97 40.92
CA GLY A 214 -22.75 -33.62 42.07
C GLY A 214 -23.93 -34.58 42.29
N ASP A 215 -24.25 -34.85 43.56
CA ASP A 215 -25.35 -35.75 43.94
C ASP A 215 -26.71 -35.23 43.43
N GLN A 216 -27.54 -36.15 42.91
CA GLN A 216 -28.88 -35.87 42.41
C GLN A 216 -29.86 -35.55 43.56
N GLY A 217 -30.39 -34.32 43.61
CA GLY A 217 -31.40 -33.91 44.60
C GLY A 217 -32.82 -34.42 44.30
N ASP A 218 -33.56 -34.79 45.35
CA ASP A 218 -35.02 -35.03 45.30
C ASP A 218 -35.77 -33.72 44.95
N PRO A 219 -37.01 -33.78 44.41
CA PRO A 219 -37.66 -32.61 43.80
C PRO A 219 -37.90 -31.43 44.75
N GLY A 220 -37.14 -30.34 44.57
CA GLY A 220 -37.35 -29.03 45.19
C GLY A 220 -36.03 -28.30 45.47
N ASP A 221 -35.82 -27.18 44.77
CA ASP A 221 -34.68 -26.22 44.76
C ASP A 221 -33.46 -26.60 43.86
N PRO A 222 -32.92 -25.65 43.05
CA PRO A 222 -31.78 -25.90 42.16
C PRO A 222 -30.52 -26.36 42.92
N GLY A 223 -29.89 -27.43 42.43
CA GLY A 223 -28.67 -28.01 43.01
C GLY A 223 -27.48 -27.04 42.99
N GLU A 224 -26.58 -27.18 43.97
CA GLU A 224 -25.33 -26.41 44.03
C GLU A 224 -24.43 -26.74 42.83
N GLN A 225 -23.85 -25.70 42.23
CA GLN A 225 -22.97 -25.81 41.07
C GLN A 225 -21.71 -26.61 41.45
N GLY A 226 -21.37 -27.63 40.65
CA GLY A 226 -20.16 -28.44 40.84
C GLY A 226 -18.88 -27.60 40.76
N ILE A 227 -17.86 -28.00 41.50
CA ILE A 227 -16.51 -27.42 41.44
C ILE A 227 -15.92 -27.64 40.03
N PRO A 228 -15.37 -26.60 39.37
CA PRO A 228 -14.62 -26.75 38.13
C PRO A 228 -13.44 -27.74 38.31
N GLY A 229 -13.12 -28.50 37.27
CA GLY A 229 -11.93 -29.38 37.25
C GLY A 229 -10.63 -28.57 37.27
N GLU A 230 -9.55 -29.19 37.74
CA GLU A 230 -8.20 -28.61 37.73
C GLU A 230 -7.53 -28.92 36.38
N ASP A 231 -6.95 -27.91 35.74
CA ASP A 231 -6.22 -28.08 34.48
C ASP A 231 -4.96 -28.93 34.71
N ALA A 232 -4.57 -29.73 33.72
CA ALA A 232 -3.33 -30.50 33.80
C ALA A 232 -2.11 -29.57 33.74
N ASP A 233 -1.09 -29.80 34.57
CA ASP A 233 0.15 -29.03 34.52
C ASP A 233 0.85 -29.30 33.18
N PRO A 234 1.09 -28.27 32.34
CA PRO A 234 1.77 -28.44 31.06
C PRO A 234 3.15 -29.13 31.17
N ALA A 235 3.85 -28.95 32.29
CA ALA A 235 5.13 -29.62 32.54
C ALA A 235 4.95 -31.12 32.83
N GLU A 236 3.89 -31.52 33.55
CA GLU A 236 3.59 -32.94 33.80
C GLU A 236 3.09 -33.64 32.54
N VAL A 237 2.27 -32.96 31.72
CA VAL A 237 1.82 -33.47 30.41
C VAL A 237 3.00 -33.66 29.46
N ALA A 238 3.92 -32.69 29.40
CA ALA A 238 5.13 -32.79 28.61
C ALA A 238 6.04 -33.94 29.08
N MET A 239 6.21 -34.13 30.39
CA MET A 239 6.97 -35.27 30.94
C MET A 239 6.27 -36.61 30.67
N ALA A 240 4.93 -36.67 30.72
CA ALA A 240 4.16 -37.88 30.44
C ALA A 240 4.27 -38.28 28.96
N LEU A 241 4.15 -37.34 28.03
CA LEU A 241 4.32 -37.56 26.60
C LEU A 241 5.77 -37.95 26.26
N ALA A 242 6.77 -37.31 26.89
CA ALA A 242 8.18 -37.68 26.72
C ALA A 242 8.48 -39.10 27.26
N LEU A 243 7.63 -39.64 28.13
CA LEU A 243 7.72 -40.99 28.70
C LEU A 243 6.84 -42.04 28.00
N ASP A 244 5.96 -41.63 27.10
CA ASP A 244 5.01 -42.50 26.42
C ASP A 244 5.64 -43.25 25.23
N ASP A 245 5.65 -44.58 25.30
CA ASP A 245 6.29 -45.42 24.29
C ASP A 245 5.58 -45.34 22.92
N THR A 246 4.26 -45.11 22.88
CA THR A 246 3.52 -45.02 21.62
C THR A 246 3.77 -43.70 20.89
N PHE A 247 3.90 -42.61 21.64
CA PHE A 247 4.30 -41.30 21.11
C PHE A 247 5.74 -41.33 20.59
N ARG A 248 6.65 -41.96 21.33
CA ARG A 248 8.05 -42.15 20.91
C ARG A 248 8.17 -42.97 19.64
N ASP A 249 7.43 -44.08 19.54
CA ASP A 249 7.43 -44.93 18.35
C ASP A 249 6.88 -44.19 17.13
N ALA A 250 5.83 -43.39 17.30
CA ALA A 250 5.24 -42.57 16.23
C ALA A 250 6.18 -41.44 15.77
N LEU A 251 6.88 -40.79 16.71
CA LEU A 251 7.87 -39.76 16.40
C LEU A 251 9.10 -40.35 15.71
N ALA A 252 9.57 -41.51 16.16
CA ALA A 252 10.67 -42.22 15.52
C ALA A 252 10.32 -42.61 14.08
N LEU A 253 9.09 -43.06 13.83
CA LEU A 253 8.61 -43.36 12.49
C LEU A 253 8.52 -42.12 11.59
N LEU A 254 8.07 -40.97 12.13
CA LEU A 254 8.02 -39.70 11.39
C LEU A 254 9.42 -39.25 10.96
N LEU A 255 10.39 -39.27 11.88
CA LEU A 255 11.79 -38.95 11.61
C LEU A 255 12.39 -39.87 10.54
N ALA A 256 12.22 -41.18 10.70
CA ALA A 256 12.79 -42.18 9.78
C ALA A 256 12.13 -42.20 8.39
N THR A 257 10.89 -41.73 8.23
CA THR A 257 10.16 -41.79 6.95
C THR A 257 10.13 -40.47 6.20
N SER A 258 10.03 -39.35 6.92
CA SER A 258 9.81 -38.03 6.32
C SER A 258 11.04 -37.13 6.40
N TYR A 259 12.02 -37.46 7.25
CA TYR A 259 13.22 -36.67 7.49
C TYR A 259 14.51 -37.50 7.47
N ALA A 260 14.50 -38.67 6.81
CA ALA A 260 15.63 -39.60 6.75
C ALA A 260 16.91 -38.96 6.20
N ASP A 261 16.78 -38.06 5.22
CA ASP A 261 17.92 -37.36 4.60
C ASP A 261 18.65 -36.46 5.60
N ALA A 262 17.95 -35.91 6.61
CA ALA A 262 18.54 -35.09 7.66
C ALA A 262 19.27 -35.93 8.75
N LEU A 263 19.10 -37.25 8.72
CA LEU A 263 19.75 -38.21 9.63
C LEU A 263 20.97 -38.89 8.98
N GLN A 264 21.24 -38.61 7.70
CA GLN A 264 22.36 -39.22 6.97
C GLN A 264 23.66 -38.43 7.22
N GLY A 265 24.73 -39.10 7.63
CA GLY A 265 26.03 -38.48 7.82
C GLY A 265 26.64 -37.99 6.50
N GLU A 266 27.45 -36.93 6.55
CA GLU A 266 28.23 -36.47 5.40
C GLU A 266 29.17 -37.60 4.91
N PRO A 267 29.21 -37.92 3.60
CA PRO A 267 30.13 -38.92 3.08
C PRO A 267 31.57 -38.59 3.46
N GLY A 268 32.29 -39.58 4.01
CA GLY A 268 33.70 -39.39 4.36
C GLY A 268 34.51 -38.89 3.15
N PRO A 269 35.46 -37.95 3.35
CA PRO A 269 36.23 -37.42 2.24
C PRO A 269 36.99 -38.54 1.53
N GLN A 270 36.87 -38.61 0.21
CA GLN A 270 37.62 -39.58 -0.60
C GLN A 270 39.13 -39.38 -0.35
N GLY A 271 39.83 -40.44 0.06
CA GLY A 271 41.27 -40.39 0.32
C GLY A 271 42.03 -39.84 -0.90
N GLU A 272 42.91 -38.87 -0.66
CA GLU A 272 43.62 -38.19 -1.74
C GLU A 272 44.47 -39.19 -2.57
N PRO A 273 44.36 -39.19 -3.91
CA PRO A 273 45.29 -39.94 -4.76
C PRO A 273 46.73 -39.47 -4.52
N GLY A 274 47.65 -40.41 -4.28
CA GLY A 274 49.07 -40.06 -4.12
C GLY A 274 49.61 -39.35 -5.38
N PRO A 275 50.43 -38.30 -5.24
CA PRO A 275 50.89 -37.54 -6.41
C PRO A 275 51.86 -38.35 -7.28
N GLN A 276 51.56 -38.46 -8.58
CA GLN A 276 52.43 -39.07 -9.59
C GLN A 276 53.50 -38.06 -10.04
N GLY A 277 54.79 -38.44 -9.96
CA GLY A 277 55.89 -37.69 -10.58
C GLY A 277 56.02 -37.97 -12.10
N GLU A 278 56.51 -37.00 -12.87
CA GLU A 278 56.97 -37.23 -14.26
C GLU A 278 58.31 -38.01 -14.24
N ALA A 279 58.60 -39.05 -15.03
CA ALA A 279 57.82 -39.92 -15.88
C ALA A 279 58.34 -41.36 -15.70
N GLY A 280 57.43 -42.27 -15.39
CA GLY A 280 57.55 -43.72 -15.46
C GLY A 280 56.13 -44.26 -15.51
N ASP A 281 55.87 -45.28 -16.32
CA ASP A 281 54.50 -45.74 -16.60
C ASP A 281 53.68 -45.91 -15.30
N PRO A 282 52.52 -45.23 -15.14
CA PRO A 282 51.75 -45.29 -13.91
C PRO A 282 51.33 -46.73 -13.57
N GLY A 283 51.56 -47.13 -12.31
CA GLY A 283 50.94 -48.32 -11.74
C GLY A 283 49.44 -48.07 -11.50
N GLU A 284 48.64 -49.12 -11.62
CA GLU A 284 47.19 -49.03 -11.42
C GLU A 284 46.87 -48.54 -9.99
N PRO A 285 45.92 -47.58 -9.82
CA PRO A 285 45.44 -47.18 -8.50
C PRO A 285 44.92 -48.37 -7.69
N GLY A 286 45.14 -48.37 -6.38
CA GLY A 286 44.51 -49.33 -5.49
C GLY A 286 42.98 -49.20 -5.51
N PRO A 287 42.22 -50.28 -5.30
CA PRO A 287 40.75 -50.19 -5.24
C PRO A 287 40.33 -49.24 -4.12
N PRO A 288 39.26 -48.43 -4.31
CA PRO A 288 38.70 -47.60 -3.26
C PRO A 288 38.40 -48.41 -1.99
N GLY A 289 38.54 -47.78 -0.82
CA GLY A 289 38.00 -48.33 0.42
C GLY A 289 36.48 -48.55 0.28
N LEU A 290 35.96 -49.58 0.95
CA LEU A 290 34.52 -49.78 1.01
C LEU A 290 33.88 -48.57 1.72
N PRO A 291 32.73 -48.06 1.26
CA PRO A 291 31.96 -47.06 2.02
C PRO A 291 31.70 -47.55 3.45
N GLY A 292 31.62 -46.61 4.40
CA GLY A 292 31.07 -46.91 5.73
C GLY A 292 29.64 -47.43 5.60
N GLU A 293 29.21 -48.26 6.54
CA GLU A 293 27.82 -48.70 6.61
C GLU A 293 27.01 -47.57 7.26
N ASP A 294 26.13 -46.94 6.49
CA ASP A 294 25.22 -45.89 7.00
C ASP A 294 24.39 -46.46 8.16
N ALA A 295 24.21 -45.69 9.24
CA ALA A 295 23.33 -46.08 10.34
C ALA A 295 21.88 -46.18 9.84
N ASP A 296 21.12 -47.17 10.33
CA ASP A 296 19.69 -47.30 9.99
C ASP A 296 18.94 -46.06 10.54
N PRO A 297 18.27 -45.27 9.68
CA PRO A 297 17.50 -44.10 10.13
C PRO A 297 16.47 -44.43 11.22
N ALA A 298 15.96 -45.67 11.26
CA ALA A 298 15.07 -46.14 12.33
C ALA A 298 15.80 -46.33 13.68
N GLU A 299 17.05 -46.81 13.68
CA GLU A 299 17.86 -46.93 14.91
C GLU A 299 18.29 -45.57 15.44
N VAL A 300 18.65 -44.63 14.55
CA VAL A 300 19.01 -43.25 14.92
C VAL A 300 17.79 -42.51 15.47
N ALA A 301 16.63 -42.63 14.82
CA ALA A 301 15.39 -42.03 15.29
C ALA A 301 14.96 -42.59 16.66
N MET A 302 15.15 -43.89 16.90
CA MET A 302 14.87 -44.51 18.20
C MET A 302 15.88 -44.07 19.28
N ALA A 303 17.15 -43.87 18.93
CA ALA A 303 18.16 -43.34 19.84
C ALA A 303 17.88 -41.88 20.25
N LEU A 304 17.44 -41.03 19.31
CA LEU A 304 17.02 -39.64 19.56
C LEU A 304 15.76 -39.57 20.43
N ALA A 305 14.77 -40.44 20.18
CA ALA A 305 13.59 -40.56 21.04
C ALA A 305 13.93 -41.07 22.45
N LEU A 306 15.09 -41.72 22.62
CA LEU A 306 15.62 -42.21 23.90
C LEU A 306 16.53 -41.21 24.63
N ASP A 307 16.99 -40.17 23.95
CA ASP A 307 17.93 -39.19 24.50
C ASP A 307 17.27 -38.20 25.47
N GLY A 308 17.89 -38.01 26.64
CA GLY A 308 17.36 -37.16 27.70
C GLY A 308 17.41 -35.67 27.35
N THR A 309 18.42 -35.23 26.59
CA THR A 309 18.57 -33.81 26.24
C THR A 309 17.58 -33.38 25.16
N PHE A 310 17.29 -34.23 24.17
CA PHE A 310 16.24 -33.98 23.20
C PHE A 310 14.84 -33.95 23.85
N ARG A 311 14.57 -34.85 24.81
CA ARG A 311 13.31 -34.86 25.58
C ARG A 311 13.12 -33.60 26.41
N ASP A 312 14.16 -33.14 27.11
CA ASP A 312 14.11 -31.94 27.93
C ASP A 312 13.97 -30.68 27.07
N ALA A 313 14.63 -30.63 25.90
CA ALA A 313 14.49 -29.53 24.94
C ALA A 313 13.07 -29.49 24.32
N LEU A 314 12.50 -30.65 23.97
CA LEU A 314 11.15 -30.75 23.41
C LEU A 314 10.09 -30.38 24.45
N ALA A 315 10.25 -30.85 25.69
CA ALA A 315 9.37 -30.50 26.80
C ALA A 315 9.44 -28.99 27.14
N LEU A 316 10.63 -28.41 27.14
CA LEU A 316 10.80 -26.98 27.36
C LEU A 316 10.20 -26.15 26.23
N LEU A 317 10.31 -26.59 24.97
CA LEU A 317 9.74 -25.90 23.80
C LEU A 317 8.20 -25.93 23.81
N LEU A 318 7.61 -27.10 24.08
CA LEU A 318 6.15 -27.28 24.19
C LEU A 318 5.56 -26.37 25.28
N VAL A 319 6.26 -26.20 26.40
CA VAL A 319 5.82 -25.35 27.51
C VAL A 319 6.09 -23.85 27.25
N THR A 320 7.22 -23.47 26.64
CA THR A 320 7.58 -22.05 26.48
C THR A 320 6.90 -21.35 25.31
N GLU A 321 6.65 -22.05 24.19
CA GLU A 321 6.09 -21.43 22.98
C GLU A 321 4.58 -21.72 22.83
N TYR A 322 4.09 -22.84 23.37
CA TYR A 322 2.70 -23.33 23.21
C TYR A 322 2.00 -23.68 24.54
N GLY A 323 2.52 -23.22 25.68
CA GLY A 323 1.96 -23.50 27.00
C GLY A 323 0.50 -23.07 27.18
N ASP A 324 0.04 -22.07 26.41
CA ASP A 324 -1.34 -21.59 26.40
C ASP A 324 -2.30 -22.51 25.61
N GLU A 325 -1.80 -23.28 24.63
CA GLU A 325 -2.58 -24.22 23.81
C GLU A 325 -2.65 -25.62 24.44
N LEU A 326 -1.70 -25.94 25.32
CA LEU A 326 -1.72 -27.14 26.17
C LEU A 326 -2.62 -27.00 27.40
N GLN A 327 -3.07 -25.79 27.71
CA GLN A 327 -4.13 -25.54 28.68
C GLN A 327 -5.48 -25.77 27.98
N GLY A 328 -6.19 -26.83 28.38
CA GLY A 328 -7.56 -27.05 27.92
C GLY A 328 -8.44 -25.82 28.20
N PRO A 329 -9.51 -25.59 27.43
CA PRO A 329 -10.41 -24.48 27.70
C PRO A 329 -10.99 -24.61 29.11
N PRO A 330 -11.05 -23.53 29.92
CA PRO A 330 -11.70 -23.55 31.23
C PRO A 330 -13.12 -24.09 31.07
N GLY A 331 -13.52 -25.04 31.92
CA GLY A 331 -14.87 -25.58 31.89
C GLY A 331 -15.91 -24.47 32.05
N GLU A 332 -16.58 -24.08 30.96
CA GLU A 332 -17.57 -23.02 31.00
C GLU A 332 -18.86 -23.46 31.70
N PRO A 333 -19.44 -22.61 32.56
CA PRO A 333 -20.79 -22.83 33.08
C PRO A 333 -21.80 -22.75 31.94
N GLN A 334 -22.56 -23.82 31.74
CA GLN A 334 -23.67 -23.88 30.79
C GLN A 334 -24.68 -22.76 31.10
N THR A 335 -24.63 -21.67 30.33
CA THR A 335 -25.73 -20.69 30.26
C THR A 335 -26.39 -20.81 28.90
N SER A 336 -27.52 -21.51 28.88
CA SER A 336 -28.47 -21.46 27.78
C SER A 336 -29.04 -20.05 27.68
N VAL A 337 -28.74 -19.31 26.62
CA VAL A 337 -29.39 -18.02 26.32
C VAL A 337 -30.39 -18.23 25.19
N ASP A 338 -31.61 -18.60 25.56
CA ASP A 338 -32.75 -18.52 24.64
C ASP A 338 -33.21 -17.05 24.53
N GLY A 339 -33.21 -16.52 23.31
CA GLY A 339 -33.97 -15.32 22.95
C GLY A 339 -33.22 -13.98 23.06
N LEU A 340 -32.24 -13.74 22.18
CA LEU A 340 -31.75 -12.39 21.92
C LEU A 340 -32.34 -11.83 20.61
N SER A 341 -33.11 -10.75 20.73
CA SER A 341 -33.37 -9.82 19.63
C SER A 341 -32.55 -8.56 19.84
N GLY A 342 -31.71 -8.19 18.86
CA GLY A 342 -31.10 -6.85 18.77
C GLY A 342 -29.66 -6.69 19.28
N GLY A 343 -28.83 -7.74 19.27
CA GLY A 343 -27.39 -7.65 19.59
C GLY A 343 -26.49 -7.82 18.36
N THR A 344 -25.28 -7.24 18.40
CA THR A 344 -24.20 -7.51 17.44
C THR A 344 -23.28 -8.60 18.00
N ILE A 345 -22.96 -9.62 17.21
CA ILE A 345 -21.96 -10.64 17.54
C ILE A 345 -20.68 -10.29 16.77
N SER A 346 -19.52 -10.24 17.44
CA SER A 346 -18.21 -10.03 16.82
C SER A 346 -17.24 -11.07 17.37
N GLY A 347 -16.60 -11.85 16.49
CA GLY A 347 -15.70 -12.95 16.80
C GLY A 347 -15.83 -14.10 15.78
N ASP A 348 -15.01 -15.14 15.90
CA ASP A 348 -15.15 -16.36 15.10
C ASP A 348 -16.39 -17.14 15.55
N VAL A 349 -17.31 -17.38 14.63
CA VAL A 349 -18.57 -18.10 14.89
C VAL A 349 -18.52 -19.43 14.15
N THR A 350 -18.43 -20.53 14.89
CA THR A 350 -18.54 -21.88 14.33
C THR A 350 -19.99 -22.33 14.39
N ILE A 351 -20.56 -22.75 13.26
CA ILE A 351 -21.96 -23.15 13.14
C ILE A 351 -22.03 -24.61 12.73
N ASP A 352 -22.44 -25.48 13.65
CA ASP A 352 -22.71 -26.90 13.36
C ASP A 352 -24.16 -27.08 12.85
N GLY A 353 -24.43 -26.55 11.65
CA GLY A 353 -25.75 -26.58 11.02
C GLY A 353 -25.93 -25.60 9.85
N SER A 354 -27.18 -25.41 9.39
CA SER A 354 -27.51 -24.44 8.33
C SER A 354 -27.89 -23.09 8.93
N LEU A 355 -27.10 -22.04 8.66
CA LEU A 355 -27.46 -20.66 8.94
C LEU A 355 -28.20 -20.04 7.75
N THR A 356 -29.44 -19.58 7.94
CA THR A 356 -30.12 -18.74 6.96
C THR A 356 -30.06 -17.29 7.40
N VAL A 357 -29.13 -16.54 6.82
CA VAL A 357 -29.08 -15.07 6.97
C VAL A 357 -30.06 -14.45 5.98
N THR A 358 -31.05 -13.72 6.47
CA THR A 358 -31.91 -12.89 5.62
C THR A 358 -31.60 -11.43 5.88
N GLY A 359 -30.87 -10.83 4.94
CA GLY A 359 -30.37 -9.46 5.00
C GLY A 359 -29.20 -9.29 4.02
N ALA A 360 -29.04 -8.11 3.45
CA ALA A 360 -27.95 -7.83 2.52
C ALA A 360 -26.59 -7.97 3.22
N VAL A 361 -25.71 -8.80 2.67
CA VAL A 361 -24.32 -8.90 3.13
C VAL A 361 -23.57 -7.70 2.55
N SER A 362 -23.36 -6.64 3.34
CA SER A 362 -22.43 -5.57 2.97
C SER A 362 -21.01 -6.07 3.22
N ARG A 363 -20.35 -6.55 2.17
CA ARG A 363 -18.89 -6.74 2.19
C ARG A 363 -18.28 -5.36 2.04
N TYR A 364 -17.90 -4.74 3.15
CA TYR A 364 -17.05 -3.57 3.12
C TYR A 364 -15.67 -3.98 2.57
N GLU A 365 -15.33 -3.48 1.38
CA GLU A 365 -14.01 -3.69 0.78
C GLU A 365 -12.93 -3.11 1.71
N ARG A 366 -11.88 -3.90 1.97
CA ARG A 366 -10.61 -3.33 2.45
C ARG A 366 -10.03 -2.52 1.29
N ASN A 367 -9.67 -1.27 1.53
CA ASN A 367 -9.18 -0.30 0.54
C ASN A 367 -10.23 0.10 -0.51
N PRO A 368 -11.28 0.85 -0.11
CA PRO A 368 -12.23 1.38 -1.08
C PRO A 368 -11.56 2.48 -1.92
N LEU A 369 -11.96 2.62 -3.18
CA LEU A 369 -11.60 3.82 -3.94
C LEU A 369 -12.33 5.06 -3.41
N VAL A 370 -13.62 4.91 -3.06
CA VAL A 370 -14.51 5.99 -2.61
C VAL A 370 -15.33 5.55 -1.40
N VAL A 371 -15.45 6.43 -0.42
CA VAL A 371 -16.52 6.39 0.59
C VAL A 371 -17.16 7.76 0.74
N ALA A 372 -18.45 7.79 1.07
CA ALA A 372 -19.19 9.05 1.20
C ALA A 372 -20.35 8.88 2.17
N GLY A 373 -20.87 9.99 2.68
CA GLY A 373 -21.99 9.94 3.60
C GLY A 373 -22.39 11.28 4.18
N SER A 374 -23.11 11.20 5.28
CA SER A 374 -23.54 12.32 6.09
C SER A 374 -23.28 12.03 7.58
N LEU A 375 -22.98 13.06 8.35
CA LEU A 375 -22.87 12.98 9.80
C LEU A 375 -23.83 13.99 10.44
N SER A 376 -24.74 13.52 11.29
CA SER A 376 -25.59 14.38 12.14
C SER A 376 -24.79 14.97 13.30
N ASP A 377 -25.11 16.19 13.72
CA ASP A 377 -24.40 16.93 14.79
C ASP A 377 -22.89 17.01 14.51
N GLY A 378 -22.56 17.43 13.29
CA GLY A 378 -21.30 17.05 12.65
C GLY A 378 -20.03 17.58 13.32
N CYS A 379 -19.99 18.84 13.77
CA CYS A 379 -18.79 19.50 14.31
C CYS A 379 -19.14 20.73 15.18
N SER A 380 -18.18 21.23 15.99
CA SER A 380 -18.37 22.40 16.87
C SER A 380 -17.09 23.23 17.10
N THR A 381 -17.18 24.31 17.90
CA THR A 381 -16.06 25.23 18.23
C THR A 381 -14.94 24.63 19.07
N GLY A 382 -15.27 23.66 19.92
CA GLY A 382 -14.41 23.16 20.99
C GLY A 382 -13.98 21.71 20.88
N ASN A 383 -14.66 20.90 20.06
CA ASN A 383 -14.35 19.48 19.87
C ASN A 383 -14.30 19.14 18.38
N TYR A 384 -13.49 18.13 18.05
CA TYR A 384 -13.54 17.54 16.72
C TYR A 384 -14.85 16.80 16.52
N GLY A 385 -15.51 17.12 15.42
CA GLY A 385 -16.49 16.25 14.79
C GLY A 385 -15.77 15.08 14.13
N TRP A 386 -15.96 13.86 14.61
CA TRP A 386 -15.36 12.67 14.00
C TRP A 386 -16.31 12.04 13.00
N ILE A 387 -15.85 11.92 11.77
CA ILE A 387 -16.48 11.11 10.72
C ILE A 387 -15.68 9.82 10.63
N ASP A 388 -16.27 8.72 11.10
CA ASP A 388 -15.70 7.39 10.92
C ASP A 388 -16.10 6.86 9.54
N PHE A 389 -15.11 6.44 8.77
CA PHE A 389 -15.35 5.82 7.48
C PHE A 389 -15.86 4.38 7.69
N PRO A 390 -16.79 3.91 6.86
CA PRO A 390 -17.32 2.56 7.00
C PRO A 390 -16.27 1.47 6.75
N THR A 391 -15.19 1.83 6.05
CA THR A 391 -14.03 0.97 5.76
C THR A 391 -12.73 1.79 5.88
N HIS A 392 -11.57 1.15 5.71
CA HIS A 392 -10.27 1.84 5.71
C HIS A 392 -9.68 1.90 4.30
N PHE A 393 -9.14 3.06 3.94
CA PHE A 393 -8.24 3.25 2.82
C PHE A 393 -6.86 2.65 3.12
N SER A 394 -6.04 2.44 2.09
CA SER A 394 -4.63 2.04 2.27
C SER A 394 -3.79 3.18 2.84
N ASP A 395 -4.11 4.42 2.47
CA ASP A 395 -3.46 5.66 2.88
C ASP A 395 -4.48 6.74 3.23
N ASN A 396 -4.03 7.91 3.68
CA ASN A 396 -4.91 9.04 3.94
C ASN A 396 -5.62 9.47 2.64
N PRO A 397 -6.96 9.51 2.61
CA PRO A 397 -7.70 9.87 1.41
C PRO A 397 -7.72 11.39 1.18
N ILE A 398 -8.12 11.81 -0.02
CA ILE A 398 -8.60 13.17 -0.23
C ILE A 398 -10.02 13.27 0.29
N PHE A 399 -10.26 14.27 1.12
CA PHE A 399 -11.51 14.46 1.87
C PHE A 399 -12.07 15.86 1.59
N VAL A 400 -13.36 15.93 1.23
CA VAL A 400 -14.11 17.18 1.08
C VAL A 400 -15.45 17.10 1.81
N THR A 401 -15.95 18.24 2.29
CA THR A 401 -17.23 18.31 3.01
C THR A 401 -17.95 19.64 2.79
N SER A 402 -19.24 19.67 3.10
CA SER A 402 -20.05 20.89 3.16
C SER A 402 -21.02 20.85 4.34
N ILE A 403 -21.35 22.03 4.84
CA ILE A 403 -22.17 22.24 6.02
C ILE A 403 -23.65 22.20 5.65
N ASP A 404 -24.41 21.41 6.40
CA ASP A 404 -25.86 21.41 6.40
C ASP A 404 -26.39 22.12 7.65
N GLU A 405 -27.27 23.10 7.44
CA GLU A 405 -27.93 23.96 8.44
C GLU A 405 -29.46 23.91 8.29
N SER A 406 -29.98 22.74 7.90
CA SER A 406 -31.39 22.55 7.61
C SER A 406 -32.30 22.48 8.84
N LEU A 407 -31.76 22.23 10.05
CA LEU A 407 -32.54 22.23 11.29
C LEU A 407 -32.70 23.64 11.85
N ASN A 408 -31.64 24.46 11.79
CA ASN A 408 -31.66 25.86 12.18
C ASN A 408 -30.61 26.67 11.41
N ASN A 409 -30.95 27.90 10.99
CA ASN A 409 -30.01 28.77 10.25
C ASN A 409 -29.04 29.52 11.19
N SER A 410 -28.58 28.90 12.28
CA SER A 410 -27.78 29.54 13.33
C SER A 410 -26.49 28.80 13.71
N GLY A 411 -26.11 27.78 12.96
CA GLY A 411 -24.91 27.00 13.14
C GLY A 411 -23.72 27.48 12.32
N ALA A 412 -22.88 26.54 11.90
CA ALA A 412 -21.54 26.80 11.40
C ALA A 412 -21.55 27.59 10.09
N SER A 413 -20.50 28.38 9.84
CA SER A 413 -20.27 29.08 8.57
C SER A 413 -18.99 28.64 7.87
N TRP A 414 -18.10 27.96 8.59
CA TRP A 414 -16.94 27.29 8.02
C TRP A 414 -16.60 26.02 8.79
N ALA A 415 -15.97 25.09 8.08
CA ALA A 415 -15.41 23.86 8.62
C ALA A 415 -13.97 23.71 8.09
N ARG A 416 -13.10 23.06 8.86
CA ARG A 416 -11.74 22.71 8.42
C ARG A 416 -11.35 21.31 8.90
N LEU A 417 -10.51 20.64 8.11
CA LEU A 417 -9.89 19.39 8.51
C LEU A 417 -8.82 19.65 9.57
N GLN A 418 -8.85 18.89 10.66
CA GLN A 418 -7.89 19.00 11.77
C GLN A 418 -7.14 17.69 12.01
N ARG A 419 -7.74 16.57 11.64
CA ARG A 419 -7.17 15.24 11.72
C ARG A 419 -7.64 14.42 10.54
N LEU A 420 -6.76 13.60 10.00
CA LEU A 420 -7.12 12.63 8.97
C LEU A 420 -6.28 11.36 9.17
N THR A 421 -6.97 10.23 9.17
CA THR A 421 -6.39 8.89 9.14
C THR A 421 -7.10 8.10 8.04
N PRO A 422 -6.57 6.92 7.63
CA PRO A 422 -7.19 6.13 6.56
C PRO A 422 -8.61 5.63 6.87
N ASN A 423 -9.08 5.76 8.11
CA ASN A 423 -10.39 5.29 8.57
C ASN A 423 -11.29 6.38 9.17
N ARG A 424 -10.84 7.64 9.29
CA ARG A 424 -11.68 8.73 9.82
C ARG A 424 -11.12 10.12 9.53
N ALA A 425 -12.03 11.10 9.52
CA ALA A 425 -11.72 12.53 9.45
C ALA A 425 -12.21 13.26 10.70
N GLY A 426 -11.36 14.14 11.25
CA GLY A 426 -11.68 15.02 12.38
C GLY A 426 -11.82 16.45 11.92
N LEU A 427 -12.99 17.05 12.12
CA LEU A 427 -13.37 18.37 11.63
C LEU A 427 -13.60 19.36 12.76
N ARG A 428 -13.30 20.63 12.51
CA ARG A 428 -13.63 21.74 13.42
C ARG A 428 -14.42 22.81 12.70
N CYS A 429 -15.38 23.39 13.42
CA CYS A 429 -16.27 24.43 12.91
C CYS A 429 -16.31 25.65 13.86
N ASP A 430 -16.79 26.80 13.39
CA ASP A 430 -17.00 28.01 14.21
C ASP A 430 -18.27 28.01 15.06
N SER A 431 -19.17 27.09 14.79
CA SER A 431 -20.37 26.86 15.58
C SER A 431 -20.77 25.40 15.41
N ASN A 432 -21.88 25.01 16.02
CA ASN A 432 -22.43 23.67 15.83
C ASN A 432 -23.04 23.59 14.43
N ALA A 433 -22.59 22.63 13.62
CA ALA A 433 -23.27 22.29 12.37
C ALA A 433 -24.42 21.32 12.64
N ASP A 434 -25.57 21.49 11.98
CA ASP A 434 -26.69 20.54 12.11
C ASP A 434 -26.30 19.17 11.53
N ALA A 435 -25.67 19.18 10.35
CA ALA A 435 -25.05 18.02 9.76
C ALA A 435 -23.88 18.39 8.84
N LEU A 436 -23.14 17.38 8.41
CA LEU A 436 -22.09 17.49 7.41
C LEU A 436 -22.30 16.46 6.33
N HIS A 437 -22.21 16.87 5.07
CA HIS A 437 -22.12 15.96 3.92
C HIS A 437 -20.65 15.83 3.53
N TRP A 438 -20.20 14.61 3.23
CA TRP A 438 -18.78 14.36 3.00
C TRP A 438 -18.54 13.29 1.94
N PHE A 439 -17.38 13.40 1.30
CA PHE A 439 -16.90 12.50 0.27
C PHE A 439 -15.39 12.35 0.42
N ALA A 440 -14.92 11.11 0.38
CA ALA A 440 -13.50 10.78 0.42
C ALA A 440 -13.14 9.81 -0.69
N ILE A 441 -11.97 10.02 -1.29
CA ILE A 441 -11.44 9.24 -2.42
C ILE A 441 -9.94 9.06 -2.26
N GLU A 442 -9.38 7.96 -2.75
CA GLU A 442 -7.93 7.81 -2.83
C GLU A 442 -7.29 8.94 -3.67
N PRO A 443 -6.11 9.45 -3.28
CA PRO A 443 -5.39 10.42 -4.10
C PRO A 443 -4.96 9.80 -5.45
N GLY A 444 -4.83 10.63 -6.48
CA GLY A 444 -4.34 10.23 -7.80
C GLY A 444 -5.34 10.44 -8.93
N VAL A 445 -5.03 9.86 -10.08
CA VAL A 445 -5.83 9.90 -11.30
C VAL A 445 -6.60 8.60 -11.44
N HIS A 446 -7.93 8.69 -11.51
CA HIS A 446 -8.86 7.58 -11.52
C HIS A 446 -9.79 7.65 -12.72
N THR A 447 -10.30 6.50 -13.13
CA THR A 447 -11.41 6.41 -14.09
C THR A 447 -12.59 5.74 -13.41
N ILE A 448 -13.70 6.48 -13.26
CA ILE A 448 -14.93 6.00 -12.63
C ILE A 448 -16.06 6.15 -13.64
N ASP A 449 -16.74 5.04 -13.94
CA ASP A 449 -17.85 5.01 -14.92
C ASP A 449 -17.45 5.62 -16.28
N GLY A 450 -16.22 5.30 -16.72
CA GLY A 450 -15.66 5.79 -17.99
C GLY A 450 -15.23 7.25 -18.00
N LYS A 451 -15.29 7.95 -16.86
CA LYS A 451 -14.94 9.37 -16.73
C LYS A 451 -13.76 9.61 -15.81
N SER A 452 -13.00 10.64 -16.11
CA SER A 452 -11.81 11.01 -15.33
C SER A 452 -12.18 11.68 -14.02
N VAL A 453 -11.53 11.25 -12.95
CA VAL A 453 -11.57 11.85 -11.61
C VAL A 453 -10.15 11.97 -11.10
N VAL A 454 -9.74 13.15 -10.67
CA VAL A 454 -8.40 13.42 -10.18
C VAL A 454 -8.52 14.03 -8.80
N ALA A 455 -7.86 13.44 -7.82
CA ALA A 455 -7.91 13.89 -6.44
C ALA A 455 -6.49 14.16 -5.94
N GLY A 456 -6.30 15.31 -5.28
CA GLY A 456 -4.98 15.68 -4.77
C GLY A 456 -5.02 16.57 -3.56
N ARG A 457 -3.82 16.78 -3.02
CA ARG A 457 -3.54 17.66 -1.88
C ARG A 457 -2.43 18.61 -2.28
N SER A 458 -2.66 19.91 -2.08
CA SER A 458 -1.67 20.96 -2.37
C SER A 458 -1.34 21.73 -1.11
N GLU A 459 -0.05 21.86 -0.81
CA GLU A 459 0.42 22.45 0.45
C GLU A 459 0.57 23.98 0.37
N ASN A 460 0.54 24.63 1.54
CA ASN A 460 0.84 26.06 1.71
C ASN A 460 0.00 26.97 0.80
N ILE A 461 -1.30 26.70 0.73
CA ILE A 461 -2.23 27.40 -0.16
C ILE A 461 -2.71 28.70 0.49
N GLY A 462 -2.35 29.83 -0.13
CA GLY A 462 -2.78 31.16 0.28
C GLY A 462 -3.69 31.82 -0.76
N ASN A 463 -3.98 33.10 -0.54
CA ASN A 463 -4.77 33.86 -1.50
C ASN A 463 -4.06 33.95 -2.86
N ASN A 464 -4.79 33.73 -3.95
CA ASN A 464 -4.30 33.71 -5.33
C ASN A 464 -3.31 32.58 -5.65
N SER A 465 -3.15 31.57 -4.78
CA SER A 465 -2.36 30.37 -5.12
C SER A 465 -2.98 29.62 -6.30
N SER A 466 -2.13 29.11 -7.20
CA SER A 466 -2.54 28.25 -8.32
C SER A 466 -2.27 26.79 -7.95
N VAL A 467 -3.25 25.94 -8.23
CA VAL A 467 -3.19 24.49 -8.10
C VAL A 467 -3.23 23.91 -9.50
N PHE A 468 -2.37 22.92 -9.75
CA PHE A 468 -2.27 22.26 -11.04
C PHE A 468 -2.64 20.78 -10.91
N PHE A 469 -3.34 20.27 -11.91
CA PHE A 469 -3.67 18.86 -12.01
C PHE A 469 -2.51 18.11 -12.68
N ASP A 470 -2.19 16.91 -12.19
CA ASP A 470 -1.26 16.00 -12.87
C ASP A 470 -1.90 15.32 -14.11
N PHE A 471 -3.05 15.82 -14.54
CA PHE A 471 -3.87 15.34 -15.66
C PHE A 471 -4.55 16.54 -16.32
N VAL A 472 -4.59 16.57 -17.66
CA VAL A 472 -5.27 17.63 -18.41
C VAL A 472 -6.62 17.09 -18.88
N PHE A 473 -7.70 17.72 -18.45
CA PHE A 473 -9.05 17.35 -18.89
C PHE A 473 -9.33 17.87 -20.32
N ASP A 474 -10.19 17.17 -21.05
CA ASP A 474 -10.66 17.63 -22.37
C ASP A 474 -11.58 18.86 -22.27
N SER A 475 -12.23 19.06 -21.11
CA SER A 475 -13.08 20.20 -20.80
C SER A 475 -12.99 20.59 -19.32
N PRO A 476 -13.40 21.81 -18.92
CA PRO A 476 -13.24 22.25 -17.55
C PRO A 476 -13.98 21.32 -16.57
N PRO A 477 -13.28 20.75 -15.57
CA PRO A 477 -13.89 19.83 -14.63
C PRO A 477 -14.72 20.56 -13.57
N VAL A 478 -15.62 19.81 -12.91
CA VAL A 478 -16.19 20.20 -11.62
C VAL A 478 -15.11 20.03 -10.57
N VAL A 479 -14.84 21.07 -9.78
CA VAL A 479 -13.80 21.04 -8.76
C VAL A 479 -14.40 21.29 -7.39
N LEU A 480 -14.15 20.38 -6.47
CA LEU A 480 -14.47 20.49 -5.05
C LEU A 480 -13.19 20.74 -4.27
N VAL A 481 -13.22 21.64 -3.29
CA VAL A 481 -12.06 21.93 -2.44
C VAL A 481 -12.43 21.95 -0.97
N PHE A 482 -11.47 21.62 -0.12
CA PHE A 482 -11.64 21.72 1.33
C PHE A 482 -10.32 22.04 2.02
N ILE A 483 -10.41 22.87 3.06
CA ILE A 483 -9.24 23.36 3.79
C ILE A 483 -8.71 22.27 4.72
N ASP A 484 -7.41 22.01 4.61
CA ASP A 484 -6.65 21.14 5.49
C ASP A 484 -5.76 21.98 6.42
N GLU A 485 -5.99 21.81 7.73
CA GLU A 485 -5.31 22.48 8.85
C GLU A 485 -4.83 21.42 9.87
N THR A 486 -4.39 20.27 9.35
CA THR A 486 -3.93 19.14 10.16
C THR A 486 -2.57 19.40 10.84
N VAL A 487 -1.77 20.36 10.34
CA VAL A 487 -0.43 20.67 10.87
C VAL A 487 -0.53 21.72 11.97
N ASN A 488 -1.27 22.80 11.76
CA ASN A 488 -1.58 23.82 12.74
C ASN A 488 -2.99 24.41 12.52
N ASN A 489 -3.55 25.06 13.54
CA ASN A 489 -4.88 25.63 13.47
C ASN A 489 -4.79 27.17 13.39
N ASN A 490 -4.18 27.70 12.33
CA ASN A 490 -3.99 29.15 12.17
C ASN A 490 -4.13 29.66 10.73
N GLY A 491 -4.54 28.82 9.79
CA GLY A 491 -4.71 29.18 8.39
C GLY A 491 -6.08 29.72 8.03
N GLY A 492 -6.44 29.67 6.74
CA GLY A 492 -7.69 30.23 6.20
C GLY A 492 -8.95 29.47 6.66
N THR A 493 -10.09 30.17 6.78
CA THR A 493 -11.41 29.56 7.04
C THR A 493 -12.24 29.41 5.77
N TYR A 494 -12.00 30.26 4.76
CA TYR A 494 -12.80 30.35 3.57
C TYR A 494 -11.93 30.18 2.35
N VAL A 495 -12.38 29.31 1.46
CA VAL A 495 -11.75 29.07 0.17
C VAL A 495 -12.83 29.03 -0.92
N ARG A 496 -12.49 29.55 -2.09
CA ARG A 496 -13.30 29.42 -3.32
C ARG A 496 -12.38 29.45 -4.53
N LEU A 497 -12.89 29.02 -5.67
CA LEU A 497 -12.17 29.07 -6.94
C LEU A 497 -12.41 30.43 -7.61
N ILE A 498 -11.43 30.90 -8.39
CA ILE A 498 -11.58 32.12 -9.23
C ILE A 498 -11.27 31.84 -10.70
N ASN A 499 -10.21 31.10 -10.99
CA ASN A 499 -9.75 30.86 -12.36
C ASN A 499 -9.55 29.36 -12.58
N ALA A 500 -10.62 28.62 -12.87
CA ALA A 500 -10.54 27.21 -13.24
C ALA A 500 -10.21 27.05 -14.72
N SER A 501 -9.52 25.97 -15.06
CA SER A 501 -9.09 25.59 -16.40
C SER A 501 -9.08 24.07 -16.52
N ASN A 502 -8.78 23.56 -17.72
CA ASN A 502 -8.62 22.12 -17.95
C ASN A 502 -7.43 21.47 -17.20
N SER A 503 -6.43 22.25 -16.75
CA SER A 503 -5.19 21.74 -16.14
C SER A 503 -4.91 22.27 -14.74
N GLY A 504 -5.85 23.03 -14.17
CA GLY A 504 -5.69 23.57 -12.83
C GLY A 504 -6.70 24.65 -12.50
N PHE A 505 -6.54 25.23 -11.32
CA PHE A 505 -7.37 26.32 -10.86
C PHE A 505 -6.61 27.27 -9.95
N GLN A 506 -7.11 28.50 -9.83
CA GLN A 506 -6.66 29.45 -8.82
C GLN A 506 -7.69 29.58 -7.69
N VAL A 507 -7.22 29.79 -6.47
CA VAL A 507 -8.09 30.00 -5.30
C VAL A 507 -8.03 31.41 -4.74
N TYR A 508 -9.17 31.87 -4.23
CA TYR A 508 -9.20 32.85 -3.16
C TYR A 508 -9.10 32.12 -1.83
N SER A 509 -8.32 32.66 -0.89
CA SER A 509 -8.33 32.23 0.50
C SER A 509 -8.17 33.43 1.43
N ASN A 510 -8.88 33.44 2.57
CA ASN A 510 -8.75 34.52 3.55
C ASN A 510 -7.56 34.35 4.52
N GLY A 511 -6.74 33.32 4.31
CA GLY A 511 -5.50 33.06 5.04
C GLY A 511 -4.67 31.99 4.32
N THR A 512 -3.47 31.72 4.81
CA THR A 512 -2.64 30.62 4.28
C THR A 512 -2.96 29.35 5.02
N SER A 513 -3.45 28.32 4.34
CA SER A 513 -3.73 27.01 4.92
C SER A 513 -2.58 26.05 4.78
N ASP A 514 -2.49 25.08 5.69
CA ASP A 514 -1.44 24.05 5.67
C ASP A 514 -1.49 23.28 4.35
N ALA A 515 -2.69 22.90 3.94
CA ALA A 515 -2.95 22.37 2.62
C ALA A 515 -4.40 22.63 2.16
N LEU A 516 -4.65 22.27 0.91
CA LEU A 516 -5.95 22.23 0.29
C LEU A 516 -6.16 20.84 -0.29
N HIS A 517 -7.21 20.18 0.15
CA HIS A 517 -7.75 18.98 -0.50
C HIS A 517 -8.57 19.41 -1.69
N TRP A 518 -8.42 18.74 -2.82
CA TRP A 518 -9.19 19.02 -4.01
C TRP A 518 -9.54 17.77 -4.80
N ILE A 519 -10.72 17.76 -5.39
CA ILE A 519 -11.20 16.71 -6.30
C ILE A 519 -11.71 17.39 -7.56
N ALA A 520 -11.11 17.08 -8.70
CA ALA A 520 -11.54 17.52 -10.03
C ALA A 520 -12.14 16.33 -10.77
N MET A 521 -13.32 16.49 -11.34
CA MET A 521 -14.00 15.41 -12.06
C MET A 521 -14.76 15.94 -13.27
N GLU A 522 -14.87 15.11 -14.30
CA GLU A 522 -15.73 15.45 -15.43
C GLU A 522 -17.20 15.64 -14.99
N PRO A 523 -17.95 16.59 -15.57
CA PRO A 523 -19.36 16.74 -15.24
C PRO A 523 -20.17 15.48 -15.62
N GLY A 524 -21.16 15.10 -14.80
CA GLY A 524 -22.13 14.04 -15.12
C GLY A 524 -22.48 13.10 -13.96
N ASP A 525 -23.26 12.05 -14.26
CA ASP A 525 -23.71 11.04 -13.29
C ASP A 525 -22.74 9.85 -13.19
N TYR A 526 -22.35 9.46 -11.98
CA TYR A 526 -21.37 8.43 -11.70
C TYR A 526 -21.98 7.28 -10.89
N SER A 527 -21.43 6.08 -11.10
CA SER A 527 -21.74 4.89 -10.31
C SER A 527 -20.46 4.21 -9.83
N TYR A 528 -20.32 4.04 -8.50
CA TYR A 528 -19.23 3.26 -7.91
C TYR A 528 -19.71 2.55 -6.65
N GLY A 529 -19.64 1.21 -6.63
CA GLY A 529 -20.14 0.41 -5.52
C GLY A 529 -21.60 0.78 -5.15
N PRO A 530 -21.90 1.07 -3.87
CA PRO A 530 -23.24 1.50 -3.45
C PRO A 530 -23.51 2.98 -3.75
N TYR A 531 -22.50 3.77 -4.12
CA TYR A 531 -22.63 5.22 -4.30
C TYR A 531 -23.08 5.57 -5.72
N ARG A 532 -24.00 6.52 -5.81
CA ARG A 532 -24.42 7.18 -7.04
C ARG A 532 -24.33 8.67 -6.82
N TRP A 533 -23.69 9.41 -7.72
CA TRP A 533 -23.61 10.86 -7.58
C TRP A 533 -23.65 11.59 -8.91
N ARG A 534 -24.08 12.84 -8.89
CA ARG A 534 -23.95 13.78 -10.00
C ARG A 534 -22.95 14.86 -9.66
N ALA A 535 -21.96 15.04 -10.51
CA ALA A 535 -21.08 16.20 -10.49
C ALA A 535 -21.61 17.25 -11.48
N GLY A 536 -21.78 18.49 -11.03
CA GLY A 536 -22.26 19.55 -11.91
C GLY A 536 -21.96 20.95 -11.39
N SER A 537 -22.56 21.93 -12.06
CA SER A 537 -22.46 23.34 -11.70
C SER A 537 -23.85 23.98 -11.63
N ILE A 538 -24.03 24.89 -10.67
CA ILE A 538 -25.20 25.76 -10.53
C ILE A 538 -24.76 27.16 -10.93
N ASN A 539 -25.53 27.81 -11.79
CA ASN A 539 -25.37 29.24 -12.07
C ASN A 539 -26.45 30.00 -11.26
N PRO A 540 -26.17 30.41 -10.02
CA PRO A 540 -27.14 31.18 -9.25
C PRO A 540 -27.55 32.44 -10.01
N PRO A 541 -28.84 32.78 -10.04
CA PRO A 541 -29.25 34.07 -10.56
C PRO A 541 -28.63 35.16 -9.67
N GLY A 542 -27.99 36.18 -10.25
CA GLY A 542 -27.28 37.25 -9.52
C GLY A 542 -28.15 38.12 -8.59
N ASN A 543 -29.42 37.75 -8.39
CA ASN A 543 -30.39 38.33 -7.48
C ASN A 543 -31.12 37.26 -6.63
N CYS A 544 -30.56 36.07 -6.46
CA CYS A 544 -31.21 35.02 -5.67
C CYS A 544 -31.46 35.51 -4.23
N SER A 545 -32.70 35.35 -3.77
CA SER A 545 -33.13 35.79 -2.44
C SER A 545 -32.95 34.64 -1.46
N ASN A 546 -31.97 34.76 -0.57
CA ASN A 546 -31.65 33.75 0.44
C ASN A 546 -32.92 33.20 1.17
N PRO A 547 -33.20 31.89 1.11
CA PRO A 547 -32.39 30.84 0.49
C PRO A 547 -32.50 30.80 -1.05
N CYS A 548 -31.34 30.73 -1.72
CA CYS A 548 -31.27 30.46 -3.16
C CYS A 548 -31.71 29.03 -3.44
N SER A 549 -32.26 28.77 -4.63
CA SER A 549 -32.85 27.46 -4.98
C SER A 549 -32.39 26.99 -6.35
N PHE A 550 -32.11 25.70 -6.46
CA PHE A 550 -31.72 24.99 -7.67
C PHE A 550 -32.53 23.69 -7.77
N THR A 551 -33.01 23.36 -8.98
CA THR A 551 -33.75 22.13 -9.23
C THR A 551 -32.82 21.09 -9.83
N PHE A 552 -32.78 19.89 -9.24
CA PHE A 552 -32.11 18.74 -9.83
C PHE A 552 -32.97 18.20 -10.99
N ASP A 553 -32.39 18.19 -12.19
CA ASP A 553 -33.00 17.61 -13.38
C ASP A 553 -32.03 16.63 -14.06
N PRO A 554 -32.34 15.33 -14.14
CA PRO A 554 -33.50 14.68 -13.52
C PRO A 554 -33.38 14.67 -11.99
N ALA A 555 -34.53 14.59 -11.30
CA ALA A 555 -34.59 14.43 -9.85
C ALA A 555 -33.93 13.12 -9.41
N PHE A 556 -33.34 13.14 -8.22
CA PHE A 556 -32.79 11.95 -7.55
C PHE A 556 -33.92 11.05 -7.03
N PRO A 557 -33.64 9.76 -6.77
CA PRO A 557 -34.62 8.85 -6.18
C PRO A 557 -34.88 9.12 -4.69
N VAL A 558 -33.91 9.72 -3.99
CA VAL A 558 -33.96 10.14 -2.59
C VAL A 558 -33.27 11.49 -2.44
N ALA A 559 -33.44 12.16 -1.30
CA ALA A 559 -32.71 13.40 -1.02
C ALA A 559 -31.20 13.08 -0.99
N PRO A 560 -30.38 13.70 -1.86
CA PRO A 560 -28.94 13.42 -1.90
C PRO A 560 -28.20 14.18 -0.79
N ASN A 561 -27.07 13.63 -0.35
CA ASN A 561 -26.04 14.42 0.33
C ASN A 561 -25.36 15.31 -0.72
N VAL A 562 -25.28 16.60 -0.45
CA VAL A 562 -24.70 17.59 -1.38
C VAL A 562 -23.39 18.13 -0.82
N ILE A 563 -22.36 18.22 -1.65
CA ILE A 563 -21.10 18.90 -1.35
C ILE A 563 -20.96 20.01 -2.37
N THR A 564 -20.57 21.20 -1.93
CA THR A 564 -20.45 22.36 -2.80
C THR A 564 -19.09 23.04 -2.67
N THR A 565 -18.72 23.74 -3.73
CA THR A 565 -17.57 24.63 -3.78
C THR A 565 -17.93 25.84 -4.62
N LEU A 566 -17.64 27.02 -4.09
CA LEU A 566 -17.90 28.27 -4.78
C LEU A 566 -16.86 28.48 -5.89
N TYR A 567 -17.33 28.89 -7.07
CA TYR A 567 -16.51 29.30 -8.19
C TYR A 567 -16.92 30.72 -8.63
N ASP A 568 -16.05 31.68 -8.33
CA ASP A 568 -16.31 33.11 -8.43
C ASP A 568 -15.32 33.75 -9.41
N THR A 569 -15.76 33.93 -10.64
CA THR A 569 -14.92 34.27 -11.79
C THR A 569 -14.33 35.68 -11.74
N ASN A 570 -14.93 36.59 -10.96
CA ASN A 570 -14.47 37.97 -10.82
C ASN A 570 -13.90 38.28 -9.42
N ASN A 571 -13.80 37.28 -8.55
CA ASN A 571 -13.29 37.38 -7.19
C ASN A 571 -14.04 38.39 -6.29
N ASN A 572 -15.35 38.58 -6.49
CA ASN A 572 -16.21 39.48 -5.71
C ASN A 572 -17.50 38.81 -5.17
N GLY A 573 -17.61 37.50 -5.27
CA GLY A 573 -18.76 36.68 -4.90
C GLY A 573 -18.81 36.30 -3.40
N ALA A 574 -19.56 35.23 -3.10
CA ALA A 574 -19.65 34.63 -1.76
C ALA A 574 -18.35 33.95 -1.33
N THR A 575 -18.19 33.73 -0.03
CA THR A 575 -17.06 32.98 0.55
C THR A 575 -17.49 31.68 1.22
N TYR A 576 -18.78 31.46 1.42
CA TYR A 576 -19.33 30.19 1.89
C TYR A 576 -20.77 29.96 1.40
N THR A 577 -21.15 28.69 1.38
CA THR A 577 -22.52 28.18 1.18
C THR A 577 -22.93 27.34 2.39
N ARG A 578 -24.22 27.31 2.69
CA ARG A 578 -24.78 26.42 3.73
C ARG A 578 -26.07 25.81 3.23
N HIS A 579 -26.26 24.51 3.42
CA HIS A 579 -27.49 23.86 2.96
C HIS A 579 -28.64 24.27 3.86
N TYR A 580 -29.75 24.64 3.25
CA TYR A 580 -30.98 25.00 3.96
C TYR A 580 -32.01 23.88 3.87
N ASN A 581 -32.17 23.29 2.69
CA ASN A 581 -33.12 22.21 2.47
C ASN A 581 -32.69 21.42 1.24
N VAL A 582 -32.68 20.09 1.34
CA VAL A 582 -32.37 19.20 0.23
C VAL A 582 -33.49 18.16 0.10
N THR A 583 -34.17 18.17 -1.04
CA THR A 583 -35.14 17.15 -1.44
C THR A 583 -34.62 16.45 -2.70
N PRO A 584 -35.25 15.35 -3.16
CA PRO A 584 -34.75 14.64 -4.35
C PRO A 584 -34.69 15.51 -5.62
N ASP A 585 -35.54 16.54 -5.71
CA ASP A 585 -35.66 17.43 -6.86
C ASP A 585 -35.19 18.88 -6.59
N LEU A 586 -34.92 19.25 -5.34
CA LEU A 586 -34.62 20.63 -4.96
C LEU A 586 -33.41 20.71 -4.02
N TYR A 587 -32.53 21.67 -4.31
CA TYR A 587 -31.46 22.09 -3.44
C TYR A 587 -31.63 23.57 -3.09
N GLN A 588 -31.80 23.87 -1.80
CA GLN A 588 -31.87 25.23 -1.28
C GLN A 588 -30.68 25.51 -0.37
N TYR A 589 -30.09 26.70 -0.50
CA TYR A 589 -28.86 27.04 0.18
C TYR A 589 -28.78 28.55 0.47
N TYR A 590 -28.02 28.89 1.51
CA TYR A 590 -27.64 30.26 1.84
C TYR A 590 -26.27 30.59 1.29
N MET A 591 -26.08 31.84 0.87
CA MET A 591 -24.76 32.42 0.60
C MET A 591 -24.64 33.78 1.29
N ASN A 592 -23.44 34.13 1.74
CA ASN A 592 -23.19 35.44 2.34
C ASN A 592 -23.18 36.60 1.34
N ASN A 593 -23.08 36.32 0.04
CA ASN A 593 -23.16 37.31 -1.03
C ASN A 593 -23.83 36.68 -2.26
N ALA A 594 -24.80 37.37 -2.87
CA ALA A 594 -25.51 36.89 -4.05
C ALA A 594 -24.73 37.08 -5.37
N ALA A 595 -23.55 37.71 -5.32
CA ALA A 595 -22.73 37.99 -6.49
C ALA A 595 -21.93 36.79 -7.03
N THR A 596 -21.96 35.61 -6.39
CA THR A 596 -21.33 34.40 -6.92
C THR A 596 -21.89 34.05 -8.30
N GLU A 597 -21.03 33.71 -9.26
CA GLU A 597 -21.50 33.29 -10.59
C GLU A 597 -21.77 31.78 -10.70
N ILE A 598 -20.93 30.94 -10.08
CA ILE A 598 -20.98 29.48 -10.24
C ILE A 598 -20.79 28.77 -8.89
N ILE A 599 -21.52 27.67 -8.69
CA ILE A 599 -21.32 26.74 -7.58
C ILE A 599 -21.10 25.36 -8.17
N TYR A 600 -19.92 24.78 -7.96
CA TYR A 600 -19.69 23.38 -8.24
C TYR A 600 -20.34 22.54 -7.16
N TYR A 601 -20.98 21.44 -7.57
CA TYR A 601 -21.62 20.52 -6.65
C TYR A 601 -21.33 19.06 -7.00
N LEU A 602 -21.34 18.25 -5.95
CA LEU A 602 -21.52 16.81 -6.03
C LEU A 602 -22.73 16.45 -5.17
N ALA A 603 -23.75 15.86 -5.79
CA ALA A 603 -24.96 15.40 -5.11
C ALA A 603 -25.00 13.87 -5.19
N LEU A 604 -24.90 13.20 -4.04
CA LEU A 604 -24.73 11.76 -3.92
C LEU A 604 -25.83 11.10 -3.09
N TYR A 605 -26.13 9.85 -3.39
CA TYR A 605 -26.94 8.99 -2.55
C TYR A 605 -26.39 7.56 -2.58
N GLU A 606 -26.75 6.79 -1.56
CA GLU A 606 -26.37 5.39 -1.44
C GLU A 606 -27.55 4.51 -1.88
N VAL A 607 -27.27 3.53 -2.75
CA VAL A 607 -28.21 2.49 -3.15
C VAL A 607 -28.12 1.38 -2.10
N ARG A 608 -29.16 1.27 -1.28
CA ARG A 608 -29.31 0.22 -0.26
C ARG A 608 -29.74 -1.11 -0.85
#